data_AF-A0A7C9BLN1-F1
#
_entry.id   AF-A0A7C9BLN1-F1
#
_cell.length_a   1.000
_cell.length_b   1.000
_cell.length_c   1.000
_cell.angle_alpha   90.00
_cell.angle_beta   90.00
_cell.angle_gamma   90.00
#
_symmetry.space_group_name_H-M   'P 1'
#
loop_
_entity.id
_entity.type
_entity.pdbx_description
1 polymer ?
#
loop_
_entity_poly.entity_id
_entity_poly.type
_entity_poly.pdbx_seq_one_letter_code
_entity_poly.pdbx_strand_id
1 'polypeptide(L)'
;MNIKTTLRQATCLRRSRKTVAAALFACACSLNGASVWAADTASDNATAVAAENSAAGPSRILVLATGGTIAGTADPRSAIGYNSGNVKGQELVRAVPGIEKLASIKSEQISNVGSQDMSDEIWFRLAHRIREAFDRNEADGIVITHGTDTMEETAFFLQNVVRSDKPVVLVGSMRPGGSTSADGPNNLYEAVEVAASAKSRGRGVMVVMNDQIHAPRWITKTNTTAVQTFASPNAGVIGYVDPASIRFVAPALASTRDAFGLPANGRLPRVDIVYAHSNMDGLQIDHAIADGAKGIVLAGEGDGEASREALDALDRAAKKGIGVAISRKPPCPVPESTRITKDRHCDRVIFCPPRGSRVSSNPINAVSA
;
A
#
# COMPACT_ATOMS: atom_id res chain seq x y z
N MET A 1 8.25 64.79 -8.97
CA MET A 1 8.73 64.64 -7.57
C MET A 1 8.89 63.14 -7.33
N ASN A 2 10.01 62.47 -7.57
CA ASN A 2 11.44 62.71 -7.30
C ASN A 2 11.79 62.65 -5.80
N ILE A 3 12.14 61.45 -5.32
CA ILE A 3 12.97 61.27 -4.12
C ILE A 3 14.13 60.35 -4.54
N LYS A 4 15.26 61.00 -4.85
CA LYS A 4 16.59 60.39 -4.89
C LYS A 4 17.14 60.46 -3.47
N THR A 5 17.75 59.40 -2.96
CA THR A 5 18.98 59.57 -2.17
C THR A 5 19.87 58.33 -2.30
N THR A 6 21.11 58.66 -2.59
CA THR A 6 22.25 57.86 -3.04
C THR A 6 23.02 57.34 -1.84
N LEU A 7 23.66 56.16 -1.95
CA LEU A 7 24.92 55.90 -1.24
C LEU A 7 25.78 54.89 -2.01
N ARG A 8 26.87 55.42 -2.59
CA ARG A 8 28.02 54.68 -3.13
C ARG A 8 29.23 54.95 -2.23
N GLN A 9 29.89 53.87 -1.84
CA GLN A 9 31.36 53.62 -1.78
C GLN A 9 32.34 54.68 -1.25
N ALA A 10 33.18 54.29 -0.28
CA ALA A 10 34.66 54.21 -0.40
C ALA A 10 35.28 53.67 0.92
N THR A 11 35.93 52.50 0.95
CA THR A 11 37.38 52.19 0.76
C THR A 11 38.26 52.43 2.01
N CYS A 12 38.95 51.38 2.51
CA CYS A 12 40.43 51.23 2.53
C CYS A 12 41.01 50.43 3.75
N LEU A 13 41.61 49.26 3.43
CA LEU A 13 42.88 48.67 3.91
C LEU A 13 43.18 48.38 5.42
N ARG A 14 43.43 47.10 5.79
CA ARG A 14 44.78 46.43 5.84
C ARG A 14 44.78 45.03 6.52
N ARG A 15 45.44 44.08 5.82
CA ARG A 15 46.31 42.93 6.25
C ARG A 15 45.84 41.99 7.39
N SER A 16 45.85 40.67 7.19
CA SER A 16 47.06 39.83 7.17
C SER A 16 46.85 38.44 6.55
N ARG A 17 47.89 37.94 5.87
CA ARG A 17 48.02 36.66 5.14
C ARG A 17 48.52 35.54 6.06
N LYS A 18 48.23 34.27 5.69
CA LYS A 18 49.11 33.06 5.71
C LYS A 18 48.31 31.84 5.23
N THR A 19 48.45 31.44 3.95
CA THR A 19 49.21 30.26 3.44
C THR A 19 48.60 28.89 3.73
N VAL A 20 47.99 28.28 2.70
CA VAL A 20 47.75 26.84 2.57
C VAL A 20 48.56 26.37 1.36
N ALA A 21 49.44 25.39 1.55
CA ALA A 21 50.17 24.70 0.50
C ALA A 21 49.89 23.19 0.61
N ALA A 22 49.57 22.59 -0.53
CA ALA A 22 49.33 21.17 -0.72
C ALA A 22 50.65 20.38 -0.77
N ALA A 23 50.61 19.12 -0.32
CA ALA A 23 51.62 18.13 -0.68
C ALA A 23 50.98 16.73 -0.72
N LEU A 24 50.96 16.15 -1.93
CA LEU A 24 50.83 14.72 -2.20
C LEU A 24 52.06 13.99 -1.65
N PHE A 25 51.88 12.82 -1.04
CA PHE A 25 52.91 11.78 -1.04
C PHE A 25 52.30 10.38 -1.00
N ALA A 26 52.69 9.58 -1.98
CA ALA A 26 52.45 8.15 -2.07
C ALA A 26 53.23 7.39 -0.98
N CYS A 27 52.69 6.28 -0.49
CA CYS A 27 53.47 5.30 0.26
C CYS A 27 53.05 3.89 -0.15
N ALA A 28 54.04 3.14 -0.62
CA ALA A 28 53.96 1.75 -1.08
C ALA A 28 54.23 0.78 0.08
N CYS A 29 53.73 -0.45 -0.10
CA CYS A 29 53.83 -1.61 0.79
C CYS A 29 55.23 -1.97 1.32
N SER A 30 55.30 -2.50 2.55
CA SER A 30 56.03 -3.75 2.87
C SER A 30 55.71 -4.30 4.28
N LEU A 31 55.08 -5.49 4.30
CA LEU A 31 55.33 -6.71 5.11
C LEU A 31 55.83 -6.62 6.57
N ASN A 32 55.01 -7.10 7.52
CA ASN A 32 55.15 -8.37 8.26
C ASN A 32 54.50 -8.31 9.66
N GLY A 33 53.65 -9.30 9.97
CA GLY A 33 53.12 -9.53 11.32
C GLY A 33 52.09 -10.65 11.32
N ALA A 34 52.49 -11.84 11.77
CA ALA A 34 51.72 -13.07 11.73
C ALA A 34 50.61 -13.16 12.79
N SER A 35 49.54 -13.87 12.41
CA SER A 35 48.68 -14.77 13.20
C SER A 35 47.98 -14.26 14.47
N VAL A 36 46.64 -14.29 14.49
CA VAL A 36 45.82 -15.32 15.18
C VAL A 36 44.45 -15.40 14.47
N TRP A 37 44.13 -16.58 13.92
CA TRP A 37 42.77 -16.95 13.51
C TRP A 37 42.04 -17.57 14.70
N ALA A 38 40.89 -17.01 15.08
CA ALA A 38 39.88 -17.72 15.86
C ALA A 38 38.76 -18.09 14.89
N ALA A 39 38.68 -19.37 14.54
CA ALA A 39 37.57 -19.93 13.80
C ALA A 39 36.46 -20.28 14.80
N ASP A 40 35.40 -19.49 14.82
CA ASP A 40 34.14 -19.91 15.45
C ASP A 40 33.38 -20.83 14.50
N THR A 41 33.12 -22.04 14.98
CA THR A 41 32.38 -23.10 14.29
C THR A 41 30.91 -22.72 14.13
N ALA A 42 30.58 -22.07 13.02
CA ALA A 42 29.21 -21.89 12.55
C ALA A 42 28.97 -22.73 11.29
N SER A 43 29.06 -24.07 11.40
CA SER A 43 28.88 -24.97 10.24
C SER A 43 27.78 -26.01 10.41
N ASP A 44 27.24 -26.23 11.62
CA ASP A 44 26.33 -27.38 11.84
C ASP A 44 24.83 -27.02 11.87
N ASN A 45 24.47 -25.73 11.96
CA ASN A 45 23.06 -25.30 11.95
C ASN A 45 22.51 -24.88 10.58
N ALA A 46 23.38 -24.63 9.59
CA ALA A 46 22.92 -24.25 8.25
C ALA A 46 22.39 -25.45 7.44
N THR A 47 22.94 -26.64 7.70
CA THR A 47 22.57 -27.90 7.04
C THR A 47 21.28 -28.50 7.60
N ALA A 48 20.98 -28.32 8.88
CA ALA A 48 19.75 -28.80 9.50
C ALA A 48 18.50 -28.04 9.03
N VAL A 49 18.59 -26.72 8.84
CA VAL A 49 17.46 -25.89 8.36
C VAL A 49 17.19 -26.10 6.86
N ALA A 50 18.20 -26.46 6.07
CA ALA A 50 18.02 -26.80 4.66
C ALA A 50 17.33 -28.17 4.45
N ALA A 51 17.50 -29.09 5.40
CA ALA A 51 16.95 -30.45 5.30
C ALA A 51 15.42 -30.51 5.57
N GLU A 52 14.88 -29.66 6.45
CA GLU A 52 13.43 -29.67 6.75
C GLU A 52 12.57 -29.11 5.59
N ASN A 53 13.14 -28.28 4.71
CA ASN A 53 12.42 -27.68 3.58
C ASN A 53 12.27 -28.61 2.36
N SER A 54 12.84 -29.82 2.39
CA SER A 54 12.89 -30.73 1.23
C SER A 54 11.77 -31.78 1.21
N ALA A 55 10.93 -31.85 2.25
CA ALA A 55 9.86 -32.84 2.38
C ALA A 55 8.48 -32.34 1.93
N ALA A 56 8.28 -31.03 1.82
CA ALA A 56 7.05 -30.44 1.29
C ALA A 56 7.23 -30.13 -0.20
N GLY A 57 6.26 -30.50 -1.04
CA GLY A 57 6.24 -30.10 -2.45
C GLY A 57 6.28 -28.57 -2.62
N PRO A 58 6.52 -28.06 -3.83
CA PRO A 58 6.60 -26.62 -4.07
C PRO A 58 5.33 -25.90 -3.59
N SER A 59 5.48 -24.74 -2.94
CA SER A 59 4.37 -23.90 -2.49
C SER A 59 3.35 -23.68 -3.61
N ARG A 60 2.06 -23.83 -3.33
CA ARG A 60 1.00 -23.67 -4.34
C ARG A 60 0.51 -22.24 -4.34
N ILE A 61 0.71 -21.53 -5.45
CA ILE A 61 0.31 -20.14 -5.60
C ILE A 61 -0.84 -20.04 -6.60
N LEU A 62 -1.92 -19.38 -6.18
CA LEU A 62 -3.02 -19.02 -7.07
C LEU A 62 -2.92 -17.54 -7.43
N VAL A 63 -2.77 -17.26 -8.71
CA VAL A 63 -2.73 -15.93 -9.29
C VAL A 63 -4.13 -15.53 -9.73
N LEU A 64 -4.73 -14.55 -9.07
CA LEU A 64 -6.03 -13.97 -9.39
C LEU A 64 -5.84 -12.69 -10.22
N ALA A 65 -6.14 -12.76 -11.52
CA ALA A 65 -5.92 -11.64 -12.41
C ALA A 65 -7.14 -10.70 -12.50
N THR A 66 -6.93 -9.40 -12.31
CA THR A 66 -8.00 -8.38 -12.41
C THR A 66 -7.83 -7.39 -13.57
N GLY A 67 -6.65 -7.37 -14.21
CA GLY A 67 -6.31 -6.50 -15.34
C GLY A 67 -5.16 -5.56 -15.00
N GLY A 68 -5.35 -4.27 -15.29
CA GLY A 68 -4.34 -3.23 -15.09
C GLY A 68 -3.27 -3.15 -16.18
N THR A 69 -2.32 -2.23 -15.98
CA THR A 69 -1.17 -2.00 -16.86
C THR A 69 -0.27 -3.22 -16.98
N ILE A 70 -0.14 -4.03 -15.93
CA ILE A 70 0.62 -5.28 -15.93
C ILE A 70 0.07 -6.28 -16.95
N ALA A 71 -1.25 -6.28 -17.14
CA ALA A 71 -1.97 -7.02 -18.16
C ALA A 71 -2.14 -6.23 -19.46
N GLY A 72 -1.53 -5.05 -19.59
CA GLY A 72 -1.67 -4.17 -20.73
C GLY A 72 -0.64 -4.44 -21.82
N THR A 73 -0.95 -4.00 -23.03
CA THR A 73 -0.04 -4.06 -24.18
C THR A 73 0.22 -2.64 -24.68
N ALA A 74 1.49 -2.27 -24.83
CA ALA A 74 1.86 -0.98 -25.40
C ALA A 74 1.24 -0.78 -26.80
N ASP A 75 0.71 0.41 -27.10
CA ASP A 75 0.30 0.75 -28.46
C ASP A 75 1.54 1.18 -29.27
N PRO A 76 1.94 0.46 -30.32
CA PRO A 76 3.10 0.83 -31.15
C PRO A 76 2.99 2.22 -31.79
N ARG A 77 1.78 2.80 -31.84
CA ARG A 77 1.50 4.11 -32.43
C ARG A 77 1.50 5.25 -31.41
N SER A 78 1.73 4.96 -30.13
CA SER A 78 1.75 5.97 -29.06
C SER A 78 3.00 5.84 -28.20
N ALA A 79 3.58 6.98 -27.82
CA ALA A 79 4.74 6.99 -26.92
C ALA A 79 4.39 6.57 -25.49
N ILE A 80 3.13 6.76 -25.06
CA ILE A 80 2.66 6.48 -23.69
C ILE A 80 1.32 5.73 -23.63
N GLY A 81 0.61 5.63 -24.75
CA GLY A 81 -0.70 5.00 -24.83
C GLY A 81 -0.60 3.47 -24.79
N TYR A 82 -1.50 2.85 -24.05
CA TYR A 82 -1.65 1.41 -23.99
C TYR A 82 -3.08 1.06 -23.61
N ASN A 83 -3.48 -0.17 -23.89
CA ASN A 83 -4.74 -0.72 -23.44
C ASN A 83 -4.48 -1.61 -22.23
N SER A 84 -4.99 -1.23 -21.05
CA SER A 84 -4.91 -2.06 -19.85
C SER A 84 -5.82 -3.28 -19.98
N GLY A 85 -5.37 -4.43 -19.48
CA GLY A 85 -6.22 -5.62 -19.41
C GLY A 85 -6.47 -6.32 -20.76
N ASN A 86 -5.43 -6.53 -21.56
CA ASN A 86 -5.52 -7.32 -22.80
C ASN A 86 -4.90 -8.73 -22.68
N VAL A 87 -3.99 -8.92 -21.71
CA VAL A 87 -3.25 -10.16 -21.50
C VAL A 87 -3.89 -10.94 -20.35
N LYS A 88 -4.14 -12.24 -20.55
CA LYS A 88 -4.75 -13.07 -19.50
C LYS A 88 -3.74 -13.41 -18.41
N GLY A 89 -4.20 -13.67 -17.19
CA GLY A 89 -3.32 -14.00 -16.05
C GLY A 89 -2.34 -15.15 -16.33
N GLN A 90 -2.78 -16.20 -17.03
CA GLN A 90 -1.92 -17.32 -17.38
C GLN A 90 -0.82 -16.95 -18.39
N GLU A 91 -1.07 -16.00 -19.28
CA GLU A 91 -0.07 -15.49 -20.22
C GLU A 91 0.97 -14.63 -19.49
N LEU A 92 0.55 -13.83 -18.50
CA LEU A 92 1.47 -13.07 -17.64
C LEU A 92 2.43 -13.99 -16.89
N VAL A 93 1.92 -15.04 -16.26
CA VAL A 93 2.77 -16.02 -15.54
C VAL A 93 3.77 -16.68 -16.49
N ARG A 94 3.33 -17.09 -17.69
CA ARG A 94 4.22 -17.73 -18.69
C ARG A 94 5.29 -16.79 -19.24
N ALA A 95 5.05 -15.48 -19.22
CA ALA A 95 5.99 -14.48 -19.73
C ALA A 95 7.15 -14.20 -18.78
N VAL A 96 7.11 -14.67 -17.52
CA VAL A 96 8.16 -14.43 -16.52
C VAL A 96 9.12 -15.63 -16.44
N PRO A 97 10.38 -15.48 -16.89
CA PRO A 97 11.33 -16.59 -16.87
C PRO A 97 11.69 -17.04 -15.44
N GLY A 98 11.67 -18.35 -15.18
CA GLY A 98 12.14 -18.92 -13.92
C GLY A 98 11.14 -18.87 -12.77
N ILE A 99 9.96 -18.27 -12.96
CA ILE A 99 8.93 -18.14 -11.92
C ILE A 99 8.40 -19.50 -11.46
N GLU A 100 8.41 -20.50 -12.34
CA GLU A 100 8.03 -21.89 -12.07
C GLU A 100 8.95 -22.60 -11.07
N LYS A 101 10.15 -22.07 -10.84
CA LYS A 101 11.09 -22.58 -9.84
C LYS A 101 10.72 -22.16 -8.42
N LEU A 102 9.91 -21.12 -8.27
CA LEU A 102 9.48 -20.60 -6.97
C LEU A 102 8.31 -21.37 -6.38
N ALA A 103 7.39 -21.83 -7.24
CA ALA A 103 6.09 -22.34 -6.81
C ALA A 103 5.37 -23.14 -7.90
N SER A 104 4.41 -23.98 -7.48
CA SER A 104 3.38 -24.50 -8.37
C SER A 104 2.30 -23.44 -8.58
N ILE A 105 2.25 -22.83 -9.77
CA ILE A 105 1.40 -21.67 -10.04
C ILE A 105 0.18 -22.06 -10.86
N LYS A 106 -1.01 -21.72 -10.36
CA LYS A 106 -2.26 -21.69 -11.11
C LYS A 106 -2.70 -20.25 -11.31
N SER A 107 -3.38 -19.94 -12.40
CA SER A 107 -3.93 -18.62 -12.66
C SER A 107 -5.41 -18.68 -13.00
N GLU A 108 -6.17 -17.75 -12.46
CA GLU A 108 -7.60 -17.57 -12.71
C GLU A 108 -7.88 -16.10 -13.03
N GLN A 109 -8.80 -15.87 -13.97
CA GLN A 109 -9.22 -14.53 -14.33
C GLN A 109 -10.45 -14.13 -13.50
N ILE A 110 -10.32 -13.10 -12.67
CA ILE A 110 -11.44 -12.52 -11.92
C ILE A 110 -12.11 -11.43 -12.75
N SER A 111 -11.33 -10.46 -13.23
CA SER A 111 -11.81 -9.38 -14.09
C SER A 111 -10.71 -9.01 -15.07
N ASN A 112 -10.97 -8.12 -16.01
CA ASN A 112 -9.94 -7.64 -16.92
C ASN A 112 -10.17 -6.17 -17.26
N VAL A 113 -9.96 -5.31 -16.27
CA VAL A 113 -10.29 -3.88 -16.32
C VAL A 113 -9.09 -3.01 -15.92
N GLY A 114 -9.13 -1.74 -16.28
CA GLY A 114 -8.27 -0.74 -15.64
C GLY A 114 -8.69 -0.56 -14.18
N SER A 115 -7.74 -0.25 -13.29
CA SER A 115 -8.05 -0.08 -11.86
C SER A 115 -8.96 1.12 -11.58
N GLN A 116 -9.01 2.10 -12.48
CA GLN A 116 -9.99 3.19 -12.46
C GLN A 116 -11.45 2.71 -12.60
N ASP A 117 -11.67 1.51 -13.14
CA ASP A 117 -12.98 0.87 -13.27
C ASP A 117 -13.18 -0.26 -12.23
N MET A 118 -12.36 -0.27 -11.17
CA MET A 118 -12.52 -1.20 -10.05
C MET A 118 -13.84 -0.95 -9.32
N SER A 119 -14.47 -2.00 -8.80
CA SER A 119 -15.79 -1.92 -8.20
C SER A 119 -15.96 -2.86 -7.01
N ASP A 120 -16.97 -2.59 -6.17
CA ASP A 120 -17.41 -3.44 -5.06
C ASP A 120 -17.65 -4.89 -5.50
N GLU A 121 -18.19 -5.10 -6.70
CA GLU A 121 -18.44 -6.44 -7.24
C GLU A 121 -17.14 -7.22 -7.43
N ILE A 122 -16.11 -6.57 -8.01
CA ILE A 122 -14.80 -7.20 -8.21
C ILE A 122 -14.12 -7.44 -6.85
N TRP A 123 -14.20 -6.47 -5.94
CA TRP A 123 -13.72 -6.63 -4.56
C TRP A 123 -14.36 -7.83 -3.84
N PHE A 124 -15.67 -8.00 -3.97
CA PHE A 124 -16.37 -9.11 -3.34
C PHE A 124 -15.97 -10.42 -3.98
N ARG A 125 -15.88 -10.49 -5.31
CA ARG A 125 -15.40 -11.68 -6.02
C ARG A 125 -13.99 -12.09 -5.59
N LEU A 126 -13.06 -11.13 -5.45
CA LEU A 126 -11.73 -11.38 -4.90
C LEU A 126 -11.80 -11.95 -3.49
N ALA A 127 -12.50 -11.27 -2.57
CA ALA A 127 -12.59 -11.68 -1.17
C ALA A 127 -13.23 -13.08 -1.02
N HIS A 128 -14.29 -13.37 -1.76
CA HIS A 128 -14.92 -14.70 -1.78
C HIS A 128 -13.98 -15.77 -2.34
N ARG A 129 -13.33 -15.51 -3.47
CA ARG A 129 -12.44 -16.49 -4.09
C ARG A 129 -11.21 -16.79 -3.24
N ILE A 130 -10.64 -15.77 -2.59
CA ILE A 130 -9.50 -15.95 -1.67
C ILE A 130 -9.90 -16.83 -0.49
N ARG A 131 -11.06 -16.57 0.14
CA ARG A 131 -11.57 -17.41 1.22
C ARG A 131 -11.81 -18.85 0.76
N GLU A 132 -12.50 -19.03 -0.36
CA GLU A 132 -12.74 -20.35 -0.94
C GLU A 132 -11.43 -21.12 -1.21
N ALA A 133 -10.42 -20.46 -1.79
CA ALA A 133 -9.12 -21.06 -2.07
C ALA A 133 -8.42 -21.53 -0.78
N PHE A 134 -8.49 -20.74 0.29
CA PHE A 134 -7.86 -21.07 1.55
C PHE A 134 -8.64 -22.14 2.33
N ASP A 135 -9.97 -22.04 2.39
CA ASP A 135 -10.87 -22.97 3.08
C ASP A 135 -10.79 -24.38 2.47
N ARG A 136 -10.73 -24.47 1.13
CA ARG A 136 -10.55 -25.73 0.40
C ARG A 136 -9.11 -26.19 0.32
N ASN A 137 -8.19 -25.45 0.93
CA ASN A 137 -6.76 -25.71 0.89
C ASN A 137 -6.21 -25.86 -0.53
N GLU A 138 -6.69 -25.05 -1.49
CA GLU A 138 -6.28 -25.07 -2.89
C GLU A 138 -4.93 -24.37 -3.12
N ALA A 139 -4.60 -23.38 -2.27
CA ALA A 139 -3.39 -22.59 -2.36
C ALA A 139 -2.76 -22.33 -0.98
N ASP A 140 -1.45 -22.15 -0.97
CA ASP A 140 -0.63 -21.80 0.19
C ASP A 140 -0.36 -20.29 0.26
N GLY A 141 -0.55 -19.58 -0.86
CA GLY A 141 -0.54 -18.13 -0.98
C GLY A 141 -1.30 -17.65 -2.22
N ILE A 142 -1.74 -16.39 -2.21
CA ILE A 142 -2.43 -15.75 -3.34
C ILE A 142 -1.58 -14.60 -3.87
N VAL A 143 -1.52 -14.46 -5.20
CA VAL A 143 -1.02 -13.25 -5.88
C VAL A 143 -2.17 -12.63 -6.67
N ILE A 144 -2.33 -11.31 -6.63
CA ILE A 144 -3.37 -10.58 -7.35
C ILE A 144 -2.69 -9.59 -8.29
N THR A 145 -2.81 -9.81 -9.60
CA THR A 145 -2.32 -8.83 -10.59
C THR A 145 -3.36 -7.75 -10.77
N HIS A 146 -3.00 -6.50 -10.46
CA HIS A 146 -3.92 -5.36 -10.35
C HIS A 146 -3.37 -4.11 -11.05
N GLY A 147 -4.25 -3.21 -11.46
CA GLY A 147 -3.86 -1.87 -11.93
C GLY A 147 -3.38 -0.98 -10.78
N THR A 148 -2.47 -0.06 -11.05
CA THR A 148 -1.79 0.71 -10.00
C THR A 148 -2.61 1.86 -9.43
N ASP A 149 -3.64 2.34 -10.13
CA ASP A 149 -4.35 3.57 -9.74
C ASP A 149 -5.17 3.43 -8.46
N THR A 150 -5.80 2.26 -8.24
CA THR A 150 -6.64 1.98 -7.04
C THR A 150 -6.16 0.74 -6.28
N MET A 151 -4.89 0.36 -6.47
CA MET A 151 -4.30 -0.81 -5.81
C MET A 151 -4.28 -0.64 -4.29
N GLU A 152 -4.00 0.57 -3.80
CA GLU A 152 -3.98 0.89 -2.37
C GLU A 152 -5.35 0.69 -1.72
N GLU A 153 -6.42 1.08 -2.41
CA GLU A 153 -7.80 0.90 -1.94
C GLU A 153 -8.18 -0.57 -1.88
N THR A 154 -7.89 -1.33 -2.94
CA THR A 154 -8.18 -2.77 -3.01
C THR A 154 -7.39 -3.55 -1.96
N ALA A 155 -6.10 -3.25 -1.80
CA ALA A 155 -5.26 -3.86 -0.77
C ALA A 155 -5.81 -3.56 0.63
N PHE A 156 -6.21 -2.30 0.89
CA PHE A 156 -6.78 -1.89 2.16
C PHE A 156 -8.12 -2.56 2.43
N PHE A 157 -9.00 -2.67 1.43
CA PHE A 157 -10.26 -3.42 1.53
C PHE A 157 -10.00 -4.89 1.91
N LEU A 158 -9.15 -5.59 1.15
CA LEU A 158 -8.86 -7.01 1.38
C LEU A 158 -8.23 -7.26 2.76
N GLN A 159 -7.35 -6.37 3.23
CA GLN A 159 -6.75 -6.45 4.56
C GLN A 159 -7.80 -6.45 5.68
N ASN A 160 -8.97 -5.84 5.44
CA ASN A 160 -10.04 -5.71 6.42
C ASN A 160 -11.09 -6.84 6.34
N VAL A 161 -11.23 -7.52 5.19
CA VAL A 161 -12.30 -8.52 4.97
C VAL A 161 -11.82 -9.96 4.78
N VAL A 162 -10.51 -10.16 4.57
CA VAL A 162 -9.88 -11.48 4.45
C VAL A 162 -9.11 -11.80 5.72
N ARG A 163 -9.51 -12.86 6.44
CA ARG A 163 -8.71 -13.42 7.54
C ARG A 163 -8.02 -14.70 7.09
N SER A 164 -6.70 -14.66 7.06
CA SER A 164 -5.87 -15.83 6.84
C SER A 164 -4.47 -15.57 7.39
N ASP A 165 -3.76 -16.63 7.76
CA ASP A 165 -2.32 -16.57 8.00
C ASP A 165 -1.51 -16.86 6.74
N LYS A 166 -2.15 -17.34 5.67
CA LYS A 166 -1.56 -17.48 4.35
C LYS A 166 -1.45 -16.11 3.68
N PRO A 167 -0.33 -15.80 2.98
CA PRO A 167 -0.12 -14.48 2.41
C PRO A 167 -1.04 -14.21 1.21
N VAL A 168 -1.47 -12.95 1.09
CA VAL A 168 -2.15 -12.41 -0.09
C VAL A 168 -1.34 -11.22 -0.58
N VAL A 169 -0.82 -11.27 -1.80
CA VAL A 169 0.09 -10.25 -2.35
C VAL A 169 -0.54 -9.60 -3.56
N LEU A 170 -0.74 -8.28 -3.54
CA LEU A 170 -1.08 -7.52 -4.73
C LEU A 170 0.20 -7.08 -5.46
N VAL A 171 0.13 -7.05 -6.78
CA VAL A 171 1.23 -6.64 -7.66
C VAL A 171 0.69 -5.98 -8.92
N GLY A 172 1.42 -5.01 -9.47
CA GLY A 172 1.10 -4.38 -10.74
C GLY A 172 2.34 -3.95 -11.50
N SER A 173 2.16 -3.04 -12.45
CA SER A 173 3.27 -2.41 -13.17
C SER A 173 2.92 -0.97 -13.53
N MET A 174 3.92 -0.11 -13.61
CA MET A 174 3.77 1.26 -14.11
C MET A 174 3.95 1.33 -15.62
N ARG A 175 4.64 0.35 -16.21
CA ARG A 175 4.85 0.24 -17.65
C ARG A 175 4.11 -0.97 -18.22
N PRO A 176 3.47 -0.86 -19.39
CA PRO A 176 2.73 -1.96 -20.00
C PRO A 176 3.67 -3.05 -20.54
N GLY A 177 3.12 -4.25 -20.74
CA GLY A 177 3.82 -5.34 -21.41
C GLY A 177 4.30 -4.94 -22.81
N GLY A 178 5.51 -5.38 -23.17
CA GLY A 178 6.16 -5.08 -24.44
C GLY A 178 6.86 -3.72 -24.52
N SER A 179 6.75 -2.87 -23.48
CA SER A 179 7.53 -1.63 -23.40
C SER A 179 8.99 -1.87 -23.02
N THR A 180 9.87 -0.95 -23.41
CA THR A 180 11.28 -0.97 -22.99
C THR A 180 11.38 -0.90 -21.47
N SER A 181 12.10 -1.87 -20.88
CA SER A 181 12.29 -1.98 -19.44
C SER A 181 10.96 -2.01 -18.67
N ALA A 182 9.98 -2.78 -19.17
CA ALA A 182 8.74 -3.06 -18.45
C ALA A 182 9.04 -3.66 -17.06
N ASP A 183 8.40 -3.13 -16.03
CA ASP A 183 8.61 -3.53 -14.62
C ASP A 183 7.74 -4.72 -14.20
N GLY A 184 6.67 -5.01 -14.93
CA GLY A 184 5.72 -6.08 -14.64
C GLY A 184 6.34 -7.47 -14.43
N PRO A 185 7.28 -7.94 -15.28
CA PRO A 185 7.89 -9.25 -15.11
C PRO A 185 8.64 -9.43 -13.78
N ASN A 186 9.45 -8.44 -13.38
CA ASN A 186 10.19 -8.52 -12.12
C ASN A 186 9.24 -8.40 -10.92
N ASN A 187 8.32 -7.44 -10.96
CA ASN A 187 7.32 -7.27 -9.90
C ASN A 187 6.52 -8.58 -9.68
N LEU A 188 6.07 -9.24 -10.75
CA LEU A 188 5.32 -10.50 -10.65
C LEU A 188 6.17 -11.65 -10.11
N TYR A 189 7.43 -11.76 -10.53
CA TYR A 189 8.38 -12.74 -9.99
C TYR A 189 8.49 -12.59 -8.47
N GLU A 190 8.79 -11.37 -8.01
CA GLU A 190 8.98 -11.05 -6.60
C GLU A 190 7.69 -11.22 -5.78
N ALA A 191 6.53 -10.88 -6.36
CA ALA A 191 5.24 -11.11 -5.71
C ALA A 191 4.96 -12.59 -5.48
N VAL A 192 5.30 -13.45 -6.45
CA VAL A 192 5.21 -14.92 -6.29
C VAL A 192 6.23 -15.41 -5.26
N GLU A 193 7.45 -14.89 -5.27
CA GLU A 193 8.48 -15.23 -4.27
C GLU A 193 7.98 -14.91 -2.85
N VAL A 194 7.43 -13.71 -2.65
CA VAL A 194 6.86 -13.28 -1.38
C VAL A 194 5.67 -14.15 -0.99
N ALA A 195 4.75 -14.45 -1.92
CA ALA A 195 3.59 -15.30 -1.62
C ALA A 195 3.97 -16.76 -1.31
N ALA A 196 5.07 -17.27 -1.87
CA ALA A 196 5.56 -18.63 -1.65
C ALA A 196 6.37 -18.78 -0.35
N SER A 197 6.86 -17.68 0.22
CA SER A 197 7.75 -17.69 1.38
C SER A 197 7.04 -17.96 2.70
N ALA A 198 7.58 -18.90 3.49
CA ALA A 198 7.12 -19.13 4.85
C ALA A 198 7.26 -17.88 5.75
N LYS A 199 8.23 -17.00 5.47
CA LYS A 199 8.44 -15.72 6.21
C LYS A 199 7.29 -14.73 6.04
N SER A 200 6.45 -14.92 5.02
CA SER A 200 5.31 -14.07 4.69
C SER A 200 4.04 -14.45 5.44
N ARG A 201 4.02 -15.62 6.11
CA ARG A 201 2.86 -16.06 6.88
C ARG A 201 2.58 -15.11 8.05
N GLY A 202 1.29 -14.93 8.36
CA GLY A 202 0.84 -14.08 9.45
C GLY A 202 0.99 -12.57 9.20
N ARG A 203 1.31 -12.15 7.97
CA ARG A 203 1.45 -10.73 7.58
C ARG A 203 0.24 -10.16 6.86
N GLY A 204 -0.78 -10.98 6.64
CA GLY A 204 -2.03 -10.57 6.00
C GLY A 204 -1.86 -10.23 4.52
N VAL A 205 -2.49 -9.15 4.10
CA VAL A 205 -2.38 -8.63 2.74
C VAL A 205 -1.11 -7.77 2.64
N MET A 206 -0.39 -7.89 1.53
CA MET A 206 0.80 -7.11 1.22
C MET A 206 0.72 -6.59 -0.21
N VAL A 207 1.49 -5.55 -0.51
CA VAL A 207 1.71 -5.08 -1.88
C VAL A 207 3.20 -5.18 -2.20
N VAL A 208 3.54 -5.77 -3.33
CA VAL A 208 4.92 -5.88 -3.83
C VAL A 208 5.06 -5.07 -5.11
N MET A 209 5.92 -4.07 -5.08
CA MET A 209 6.20 -3.18 -6.21
C MET A 209 7.65 -2.70 -6.09
N ASN A 210 8.43 -2.77 -7.18
CA ASN A 210 9.77 -2.18 -7.26
C ASN A 210 10.66 -2.60 -6.07
N ASP A 211 10.82 -3.91 -5.87
CA ASP A 211 11.71 -4.54 -4.87
C ASP A 211 11.29 -4.28 -3.40
N GLN A 212 10.11 -3.68 -3.19
CA GLN A 212 9.60 -3.28 -1.87
C GLN A 212 8.32 -4.01 -1.52
N ILE A 213 8.19 -4.35 -0.23
CA ILE A 213 7.01 -4.97 0.35
C ILE A 213 6.35 -3.97 1.29
N HIS A 214 5.08 -3.65 1.02
CA HIS A 214 4.33 -2.67 1.78
C HIS A 214 3.13 -3.26 2.51
N ALA A 215 2.80 -2.65 3.65
CA ALA A 215 1.54 -2.87 4.34
C ALA A 215 0.41 -2.06 3.67
N PRO A 216 -0.76 -2.66 3.40
CA PRO A 216 -1.90 -2.00 2.75
C PRO A 216 -2.41 -0.74 3.44
N ARG A 217 -2.21 -0.63 4.76
CA ARG A 217 -2.65 0.55 5.53
C ARG A 217 -1.90 1.82 5.16
N TRP A 218 -0.66 1.70 4.72
CA TRP A 218 0.28 2.81 4.63
C TRP A 218 0.76 3.11 3.22
N ILE A 219 0.67 2.13 2.31
CA ILE A 219 1.06 2.30 0.91
C ILE A 219 0.13 3.29 0.20
N THR A 220 0.71 4.13 -0.64
CA THR A 220 -0.01 4.99 -1.59
C THR A 220 0.84 5.26 -2.83
N LYS A 221 0.19 5.48 -3.97
CA LYS A 221 0.81 5.87 -5.24
C LYS A 221 1.15 7.37 -5.22
N THR A 222 2.44 7.70 -5.10
CA THR A 222 2.90 9.08 -4.88
C THR A 222 3.24 9.85 -6.15
N ASN A 223 3.38 9.14 -7.27
CA ASN A 223 3.78 9.69 -8.56
C ASN A 223 2.95 9.09 -9.70
N THR A 224 2.67 9.89 -10.72
CA THR A 224 1.82 9.49 -11.84
C THR A 224 2.50 8.53 -12.83
N THR A 225 3.84 8.52 -12.93
CA THR A 225 4.56 7.76 -13.97
C THR A 225 5.78 6.97 -13.50
N ALA A 226 6.37 7.33 -12.35
CA ALA A 226 7.58 6.69 -11.85
C ALA A 226 7.35 5.23 -11.43
N VAL A 227 8.28 4.32 -11.73
CA VAL A 227 8.18 2.90 -11.34
C VAL A 227 8.25 2.71 -9.82
N GLN A 228 8.99 3.59 -9.13
CA GLN A 228 9.12 3.66 -7.68
C GLN A 228 7.99 4.45 -7.00
N THR A 229 6.82 4.60 -7.65
CA THR A 229 5.73 5.47 -7.19
C THR A 229 5.11 5.07 -5.86
N PHE A 230 5.05 3.76 -5.57
CA PHE A 230 4.43 3.30 -4.34
C PHE A 230 5.35 3.55 -3.15
N ALA A 231 4.84 4.29 -2.18
CA ALA A 231 5.56 4.59 -0.95
C ALA A 231 4.64 4.42 0.26
N SER A 232 5.24 4.17 1.42
CA SER A 232 4.54 4.14 2.71
C SER A 232 4.98 5.32 3.58
N PRO A 233 4.56 6.56 3.29
CA PRO A 233 5.17 7.78 3.83
C PRO A 233 5.12 7.87 5.36
N ASN A 234 4.14 7.22 6.00
CA ASN A 234 3.90 7.36 7.44
C ASN A 234 4.52 6.23 8.29
N ALA A 235 4.82 5.08 7.69
CA ALA A 235 5.26 3.89 8.43
C ALA A 235 6.47 3.17 7.82
N GLY A 236 6.89 3.57 6.62
CA GLY A 236 7.91 2.86 5.86
C GLY A 236 7.42 1.54 5.26
N VAL A 237 8.31 0.90 4.51
CA VAL A 237 8.09 -0.45 3.98
C VAL A 237 8.15 -1.49 5.11
N ILE A 238 7.49 -2.63 4.92
CA ILE A 238 7.57 -3.75 5.88
C ILE A 238 8.67 -4.74 5.52
N GLY A 239 9.20 -4.66 4.29
CA GLY A 239 10.30 -5.49 3.84
C GLY A 239 10.78 -5.13 2.44
N TYR A 240 11.79 -5.87 2.00
CA TYR A 240 12.39 -5.81 0.67
C TYR A 240 12.45 -7.22 0.10
N VAL A 241 12.40 -7.30 -1.21
CA VAL A 241 12.54 -8.54 -1.98
C VAL A 241 13.47 -8.26 -3.15
N ASP A 242 14.33 -9.21 -3.43
CA ASP A 242 15.16 -9.28 -4.62
C ASP A 242 15.36 -10.76 -4.96
N PRO A 243 15.89 -11.12 -6.14
CA PRO A 243 16.03 -12.51 -6.56
C PRO A 243 16.86 -13.41 -5.62
N ALA A 244 17.63 -12.83 -4.69
CA ALA A 244 18.43 -13.59 -3.74
C ALA A 244 17.71 -13.84 -2.41
N SER A 245 16.86 -12.91 -1.93
CA SER A 245 16.18 -13.08 -0.65
C SER A 245 15.04 -12.10 -0.36
N ILE A 246 14.11 -12.58 0.47
CA ILE A 246 13.12 -11.74 1.17
C ILE A 246 13.62 -11.34 2.56
N ARG A 247 13.59 -10.03 2.83
CA ARG A 247 14.02 -9.42 4.10
C ARG A 247 12.89 -8.55 4.68
N PHE A 248 12.21 -9.04 5.71
CA PHE A 248 11.26 -8.23 6.48
C PHE A 248 11.99 -7.37 7.51
N VAL A 249 11.65 -6.07 7.56
CA VAL A 249 12.19 -5.10 8.52
C VAL A 249 11.18 -4.71 9.61
N ALA A 250 9.92 -5.12 9.43
CA ALA A 250 8.86 -5.01 10.43
C ALA A 250 8.43 -6.40 10.94
N PRO A 251 8.05 -6.54 12.22
CA PRO A 251 7.50 -7.79 12.73
C PRO A 251 6.19 -8.16 12.01
N ALA A 252 5.87 -9.45 11.98
CA ALA A 252 4.55 -9.87 11.53
C ALA A 252 3.52 -9.34 12.55
N LEU A 253 2.63 -8.47 12.10
CA LEU A 253 1.53 -7.99 12.93
C LEU A 253 0.45 -9.06 12.89
N ALA A 254 0.35 -9.88 13.94
CA ALA A 254 -0.81 -10.73 14.12
C ALA A 254 -2.05 -9.83 14.07
N SER A 255 -2.95 -10.06 13.10
CA SER A 255 -4.22 -9.32 13.07
C SER A 255 -5.01 -9.73 14.30
N THR A 256 -5.00 -8.87 15.32
CA THR A 256 -5.77 -9.03 16.56
C THR A 256 -7.23 -8.62 16.38
N ARG A 257 -7.61 -8.10 15.21
CA ARG A 257 -8.98 -7.74 14.87
C ARG A 257 -9.59 -8.82 14.00
N ASP A 258 -10.85 -9.10 14.28
CA ASP A 258 -11.70 -9.91 13.42
C ASP A 258 -11.87 -9.21 12.06
N ALA A 259 -11.93 -10.00 10.99
CA ALA A 259 -12.25 -9.49 9.67
C ALA A 259 -13.70 -8.98 9.66
N PHE A 260 -13.94 -7.87 8.96
CA PHE A 260 -15.29 -7.40 8.71
C PHE A 260 -16.02 -8.37 7.80
N GLY A 261 -17.23 -8.75 8.20
CA GLY A 261 -18.13 -9.52 7.33
C GLY A 261 -18.55 -8.70 6.12
N LEU A 262 -18.65 -9.34 4.95
CA LEU A 262 -19.25 -8.70 3.78
C LEU A 262 -20.77 -8.61 3.95
N PRO A 263 -21.41 -7.50 3.56
CA PRO A 263 -22.86 -7.37 3.59
C PRO A 263 -23.57 -8.48 2.80
N ALA A 264 -24.58 -9.11 3.41
CA ALA A 264 -25.32 -10.21 2.80
C ALA A 264 -26.12 -9.80 1.54
N ASN A 265 -26.48 -8.51 1.43
CA ASN A 265 -27.16 -7.94 0.27
C ASN A 265 -26.20 -7.65 -0.91
N GLY A 266 -24.91 -7.99 -0.78
CA GLY A 266 -23.93 -7.87 -1.86
C GLY A 266 -23.51 -6.43 -2.18
N ARG A 267 -23.78 -5.44 -1.30
CA ARG A 267 -23.52 -4.02 -1.57
C ARG A 267 -22.95 -3.31 -0.35
N LEU A 268 -21.86 -2.54 -0.53
CA LEU A 268 -21.38 -1.65 0.51
C LEU A 268 -22.29 -0.42 0.66
N PRO A 269 -22.35 0.21 1.84
CA PRO A 269 -22.99 1.51 1.99
C PRO A 269 -22.31 2.55 1.09
N ARG A 270 -23.09 3.39 0.40
CA ARG A 270 -22.54 4.50 -0.40
C ARG A 270 -21.77 5.46 0.51
N VAL A 271 -20.50 5.68 0.20
CA VAL A 271 -19.63 6.64 0.88
C VAL A 271 -19.03 7.57 -0.16
N ASP A 272 -19.28 8.87 -0.02
CA ASP A 272 -18.79 9.88 -0.96
C ASP A 272 -17.52 10.54 -0.40
N ILE A 273 -16.55 10.83 -1.27
CA ILE A 273 -15.35 11.58 -0.91
C ILE A 273 -15.52 13.03 -1.42
N VAL A 274 -15.47 13.99 -0.51
CA VAL A 274 -15.57 15.42 -0.83
C VAL A 274 -14.20 16.07 -0.69
N TYR A 275 -13.76 16.78 -1.72
CA TYR A 275 -12.44 17.42 -1.75
C TYR A 275 -12.53 18.85 -1.24
N ALA A 276 -11.82 19.17 -0.15
CA ALA A 276 -11.75 20.55 0.31
C ALA A 276 -10.91 21.39 -0.65
N HIS A 277 -11.23 22.68 -0.79
CA HIS A 277 -10.44 23.66 -1.53
C HIS A 277 -10.81 25.08 -1.11
N SER A 278 -9.95 26.06 -1.43
CA SER A 278 -10.28 27.49 -1.29
C SER A 278 -11.62 27.79 -1.96
N ASN A 279 -12.48 28.52 -1.24
CA ASN A 279 -13.82 28.88 -1.70
C ASN A 279 -14.77 27.68 -1.92
N MET A 280 -14.53 26.55 -1.24
CA MET A 280 -15.54 25.48 -1.15
C MET A 280 -16.75 25.95 -0.34
N ASP A 281 -17.94 25.57 -0.79
CA ASP A 281 -19.19 25.74 -0.08
C ASP A 281 -19.67 24.39 0.50
N GLY A 282 -20.93 24.32 0.95
CA GLY A 282 -21.56 23.09 1.43
C GLY A 282 -22.23 22.23 0.35
N LEU A 283 -22.24 22.66 -0.92
CA LEU A 283 -23.15 22.12 -1.94
C LEU A 283 -22.87 20.65 -2.25
N GLN A 284 -21.60 20.27 -2.41
CA GLN A 284 -21.23 18.86 -2.67
C GLN A 284 -21.62 17.94 -1.50
N ILE A 285 -21.56 18.44 -0.27
CA ILE A 285 -21.96 17.70 0.93
C ILE A 285 -23.48 17.57 0.97
N ASP A 286 -24.21 18.66 0.70
CA ASP A 286 -25.67 18.62 0.64
C ASP A 286 -26.19 17.71 -0.48
N HIS A 287 -25.51 17.65 -1.63
CA HIS A 287 -25.79 16.66 -2.69
C HIS A 287 -25.55 15.22 -2.22
N ALA A 288 -24.43 14.93 -1.55
CA ALA A 288 -24.17 13.59 -1.01
C ALA A 288 -25.27 13.16 -0.02
N ILE A 289 -25.74 14.08 0.84
CA ILE A 289 -26.87 13.84 1.74
C ILE A 289 -28.15 13.54 0.94
N ALA A 290 -28.47 14.37 -0.05
CA ALA A 290 -29.69 14.24 -0.86
C ALA A 290 -29.72 12.93 -1.66
N ASP A 291 -28.57 12.50 -2.17
CA ASP A 291 -28.43 11.27 -2.94
C ASP A 291 -28.34 10.00 -2.06
N GLY A 292 -28.49 10.14 -0.74
CA GLY A 292 -28.61 9.02 0.19
C GLY A 292 -27.29 8.40 0.63
N ALA A 293 -26.18 9.15 0.61
CA ALA A 293 -24.91 8.70 1.17
C ALA A 293 -25.08 8.24 2.63
N LYS A 294 -24.39 7.16 2.99
CA LYS A 294 -24.33 6.62 4.37
C LYS A 294 -23.07 7.05 5.09
N GLY A 295 -22.05 7.49 4.35
CA GLY A 295 -20.91 8.18 4.89
C GLY A 295 -20.37 9.26 3.95
N ILE A 296 -19.64 10.21 4.52
CA ILE A 296 -18.91 11.24 3.79
C ILE A 296 -17.49 11.28 4.34
N VAL A 297 -16.49 11.17 3.46
CA VAL A 297 -15.08 11.38 3.79
C VAL A 297 -14.66 12.75 3.26
N LEU A 298 -14.26 13.66 4.13
CA LEU A 298 -13.68 14.93 3.72
C LEU A 298 -12.17 14.75 3.48
N ALA A 299 -11.70 15.01 2.27
CA ALA A 299 -10.29 15.24 1.99
C ALA A 299 -9.95 16.71 2.31
N GLY A 300 -9.77 16.99 3.60
CA GLY A 300 -9.60 18.34 4.16
C GLY A 300 -8.25 18.98 3.90
N GLU A 301 -8.15 20.28 4.15
CA GLU A 301 -6.91 21.06 4.03
C GLU A 301 -6.07 20.95 5.30
N GLY A 302 -4.74 20.93 5.17
CA GLY A 302 -3.83 20.93 6.33
C GLY A 302 -4.11 19.77 7.27
N ASP A 303 -4.69 20.07 8.43
CA ASP A 303 -5.07 19.10 9.47
C ASP A 303 -6.50 18.55 9.32
N GLY A 304 -7.02 18.51 8.09
CA GLY A 304 -8.39 18.08 7.80
C GLY A 304 -9.44 19.20 7.89
N GLU A 305 -9.00 20.44 7.82
CA GLU A 305 -9.85 21.64 7.87
C GLU A 305 -10.67 21.84 6.58
N ALA A 306 -11.72 22.63 6.67
CA ALA A 306 -12.55 23.06 5.54
C ALA A 306 -13.16 24.44 5.80
N SER A 307 -13.86 25.00 4.80
CA SER A 307 -14.61 26.24 4.99
C SER A 307 -15.69 26.07 6.06
N ARG A 308 -16.08 27.16 6.72
CA ARG A 308 -17.15 27.14 7.72
C ARG A 308 -18.45 26.56 7.15
N GLU A 309 -18.79 26.92 5.92
CA GLU A 309 -20.00 26.44 5.25
C GLU A 309 -19.99 24.92 5.02
N ALA A 310 -18.82 24.37 4.64
CA ALA A 310 -18.64 22.93 4.49
C ALA A 310 -18.71 22.21 5.84
N LEU A 311 -18.08 22.75 6.89
CA LEU A 311 -18.18 22.17 8.24
C LEU A 311 -19.61 22.20 8.77
N ASP A 312 -20.36 23.29 8.54
CA ASP A 312 -21.77 23.40 8.89
C ASP A 312 -22.62 22.38 8.09
N ALA A 313 -22.24 22.06 6.84
CA ALA A 313 -22.89 21.02 6.05
C ALA A 313 -22.58 19.59 6.54
N LEU A 314 -21.34 19.32 6.96
CA LEU A 314 -20.95 18.05 7.57
C LEU A 314 -21.67 17.84 8.91
N ASP A 315 -21.84 18.88 9.72
CA ASP A 315 -22.65 18.82 10.95
C ASP A 315 -24.12 18.48 10.64
N ARG A 316 -24.71 19.04 9.57
CA ARG A 316 -26.05 18.63 9.10
C ARG A 316 -26.08 17.15 8.69
N ALA A 317 -25.04 16.64 8.02
CA ALA A 317 -24.94 15.22 7.66
C ALA A 317 -24.89 14.33 8.91
N ALA A 318 -24.03 14.67 9.87
CA ALA A 318 -23.87 13.93 11.13
C ALA A 318 -25.18 13.91 11.95
N LYS A 319 -25.88 15.04 12.04
CA LYS A 319 -27.20 15.13 12.70
C LYS A 319 -28.28 14.28 12.04
N LYS A 320 -28.14 13.97 10.75
CA LYS A 320 -29.00 13.02 10.01
C LYS A 320 -28.56 11.56 10.15
N GLY A 321 -27.54 11.28 10.96
CA GLY A 321 -27.00 9.93 11.18
C GLY A 321 -26.09 9.42 10.06
N ILE A 322 -25.61 10.30 9.18
CA ILE A 322 -24.62 9.97 8.14
C ILE A 322 -23.24 9.98 8.80
N GLY A 323 -22.43 8.94 8.58
CA GLY A 323 -21.08 8.88 9.13
C GLY A 323 -20.18 9.93 8.48
N VAL A 324 -19.46 10.74 9.26
CA VAL A 324 -18.54 11.75 8.73
C VAL A 324 -17.11 11.42 9.16
N ALA A 325 -16.22 11.20 8.20
CA ALA A 325 -14.80 11.01 8.48
C ALA A 325 -14.00 12.20 7.95
N ILE A 326 -13.12 12.75 8.78
CA ILE A 326 -12.21 13.82 8.39
C ILE A 326 -10.85 13.20 8.04
N SER A 327 -10.37 13.48 6.84
CA SER A 327 -9.06 13.12 6.30
C SER A 327 -8.39 14.38 5.73
N ARG A 328 -7.23 14.24 5.07
CA ARG A 328 -6.49 15.37 4.50
C ARG A 328 -5.85 15.09 3.14
N LYS A 329 -5.65 16.15 2.37
CA LYS A 329 -4.76 16.20 1.19
C LYS A 329 -3.41 16.86 1.57
N PRO A 330 -2.22 16.38 1.14
CA PRO A 330 -1.79 15.02 0.73
C PRO A 330 -1.53 14.07 1.94
N PRO A 331 -1.29 12.75 1.73
CA PRO A 331 -1.30 11.74 2.78
C PRO A 331 -0.25 11.95 3.87
N CYS A 332 -0.73 12.31 5.06
CA CYS A 332 -0.01 12.36 6.33
C CYS A 332 -1.08 12.31 7.44
N PRO A 333 -0.77 11.91 8.69
CA PRO A 333 -1.80 11.71 9.70
C PRO A 333 -2.50 13.03 10.05
N VAL A 334 -3.79 12.96 10.35
CA VAL A 334 -4.56 14.01 11.02
C VAL A 334 -4.46 13.74 12.53
N PRO A 335 -3.79 14.59 13.33
CA PRO A 335 -3.84 14.56 14.79
C PRO A 335 -5.23 14.30 15.39
N GLU A 336 -5.26 13.57 16.50
CA GLU A 336 -6.52 13.32 17.25
C GLU A 336 -7.10 14.60 17.89
N SER A 337 -6.32 15.69 17.96
CA SER A 337 -6.70 16.98 18.56
C SER A 337 -7.67 17.80 17.71
N THR A 338 -7.88 17.46 16.44
CA THR A 338 -8.86 18.12 15.54
C THR A 338 -10.29 17.64 15.80
N ARG A 339 -10.54 17.00 16.96
CA ARG A 339 -11.89 16.92 17.54
C ARG A 339 -12.47 18.31 17.53
N ILE A 340 -13.53 18.49 16.76
CA ILE A 340 -14.47 19.59 16.92
C ILE A 340 -14.72 19.67 18.42
N THR A 341 -14.23 20.76 19.02
CA THR A 341 -14.19 20.95 20.46
C THR A 341 -15.57 20.73 21.05
N LYS A 342 -15.61 20.18 22.26
CA LYS A 342 -16.77 19.79 23.09
C LYS A 342 -17.94 20.79 23.18
N ASP A 343 -17.78 22.00 22.65
CA ASP A 343 -18.79 23.06 22.56
C ASP A 343 -19.48 23.19 21.19
N ARG A 344 -19.14 22.32 20.21
CA ARG A 344 -19.87 22.18 18.94
C ARG A 344 -20.23 20.71 18.75
N HIS A 345 -21.52 20.45 18.49
CA HIS A 345 -22.19 19.15 18.57
C HIS A 345 -21.75 18.10 17.51
N CYS A 346 -20.46 17.74 17.48
CA CYS A 346 -19.94 16.62 16.68
C CYS A 346 -19.22 15.59 17.56
N ASP A 347 -19.88 15.13 18.63
CA ASP A 347 -19.44 13.94 19.37
C ASP A 347 -19.91 12.67 18.63
N ARG A 348 -19.16 12.30 17.58
CA ARG A 348 -18.99 10.95 17.02
C ARG A 348 -18.44 11.10 15.60
N VAL A 349 -17.16 10.80 15.42
CA VAL A 349 -16.60 9.85 14.43
C VAL A 349 -15.08 10.07 14.38
N ILE A 350 -14.35 9.19 15.07
CA ILE A 350 -12.95 8.86 14.79
C ILE A 350 -12.88 7.34 14.87
N PHE A 351 -12.60 6.65 13.77
CA PHE A 351 -12.28 5.22 13.82
C PHE A 351 -10.84 5.05 14.32
N CYS A 352 -10.68 5.07 15.64
CA CYS A 352 -9.57 4.43 16.35
C CYS A 352 -10.19 3.33 17.22
N PRO A 353 -9.69 2.07 17.21
CA PRO A 353 -10.27 1.05 18.06
C PRO A 353 -10.02 1.43 19.52
N PRO A 354 -11.01 1.30 20.41
CA PRO A 354 -10.77 1.52 21.82
C PRO A 354 -9.75 0.50 22.32
N ARG A 355 -8.67 0.98 22.95
CA ARG A 355 -7.84 0.11 23.79
C ARG A 355 -8.72 -0.38 24.93
N GLY A 356 -8.98 -1.68 24.94
CA GLY A 356 -9.58 -2.39 26.06
C GLY A 356 -11.10 -2.22 26.18
N SER A 357 -11.85 -3.05 25.47
CA SER A 357 -13.14 -3.52 25.98
C SER A 357 -13.16 -5.04 25.88
N ARG A 358 -13.32 -5.69 27.04
CA ARG A 358 -13.45 -7.14 27.14
C ARG A 358 -14.73 -7.55 26.42
N VAL A 359 -14.61 -8.50 25.52
CA VAL A 359 -15.75 -9.23 24.96
C VAL A 359 -16.38 -10.02 26.10
N SER A 360 -17.56 -9.59 26.56
CA SER A 360 -18.43 -10.40 27.39
C SER A 360 -19.29 -11.25 26.47
N SER A 361 -19.14 -12.56 26.56
CA SER A 361 -19.97 -13.56 25.90
C SER A 361 -21.45 -13.44 26.30
N ASN A 362 -22.32 -13.47 25.29
CA ASN A 362 -23.78 -13.65 25.29
C ASN A 362 -24.24 -14.80 26.24
N PRO A 363 -25.54 -14.98 26.65
CA PRO A 363 -26.72 -14.85 25.75
C PRO A 363 -28.13 -14.54 26.36
N ILE A 364 -29.11 -14.29 25.45
CA ILE A 364 -30.54 -14.69 25.51
C ILE A 364 -31.55 -13.95 26.43
N ASN A 365 -32.74 -13.69 25.84
CA ASN A 365 -34.07 -13.33 26.37
C ASN A 365 -34.35 -11.87 26.80
N ALA A 366 -35.22 -11.19 26.03
CA ALA A 366 -36.62 -10.98 26.44
C ALA A 366 -37.44 -10.27 25.35
N VAL A 367 -38.63 -10.83 25.11
CA VAL A 367 -39.78 -10.33 24.36
C VAL A 367 -40.66 -9.46 25.29
N SER A 368 -41.47 -8.58 24.69
CA SER A 368 -42.54 -7.72 25.28
C SER A 368 -42.05 -6.47 26.05
N ALA A 369 -42.63 -5.28 25.91
CA ALA A 369 -43.94 -4.87 25.40
C ALA A 369 -43.86 -3.55 24.63
#